data_AF-A0A1T1BN11-F1
#
_entry.id   AF-A0A1T1BN11-F1
#
_cell.length_a   1.000
_cell.length_b   1.000
_cell.length_c   1.000
_cell.angle_alpha   90.00
_cell.angle_beta   90.00
_cell.angle_gamma   90.00
#
_symmetry.space_group_name_H-M   'P 1'
#
loop_
_entity.id
_entity.type
_entity.pdbx_description
1 polymer ?
#
loop_
_entity_poly.entity_id
_entity_poly.type
_entity_poly.pdbx_seq_one_letter_code
_entity_poly.pdbx_strand_id
1 'polypeptide(L)'
;MNKPSKISYKTYFNEKLKQVPLGKIMTHPLYVQVTFERKTLFFKSNFFELFSKPKYIIAVAGLIGSPSLEKIITLEMEVIEFIENKHSDNFSLELFKQEYAFYSQDLCDIMEEEFRNYLYTFFQDKSMSALAVAIREGSRHRITYEIIRDMKKAFTKSFYDELIENSLYYGPPYFALYDFMLQTKKWPMLYLSVMEWETGNTKTEFIEYVKKHYPKHNAGEIKNDVEKWVGYIKNKTI
;
A
#
# COMPACT_ATOMS: atom_id res chain seq x y z
N MET A 1 15.09 27.00 -24.34
CA MET A 1 13.98 27.10 -23.37
C MET A 1 14.53 26.65 -22.02
N ASN A 2 14.64 27.59 -21.07
CA ASN A 2 15.27 27.41 -19.78
C ASN A 2 14.46 26.42 -18.92
N LYS A 3 15.10 25.35 -18.40
CA LYS A 3 14.54 24.51 -17.33
C LYS A 3 14.90 25.16 -15.98
N PRO A 4 13.97 25.79 -15.24
CA PRO A 4 14.30 26.38 -13.95
C PRO A 4 13.69 25.55 -12.82
N SER A 5 14.57 24.85 -12.12
CA SER A 5 14.41 24.13 -10.84
C SER A 5 14.79 22.66 -11.01
N LYS A 6 16.02 22.30 -10.63
CA LYS A 6 16.41 20.91 -10.40
C LYS A 6 16.62 20.78 -8.91
N ILE A 7 15.66 20.22 -8.20
CA ILE A 7 15.89 19.89 -6.80
C ILE A 7 17.09 18.94 -6.72
N SER A 8 17.86 18.99 -5.63
CA SER A 8 18.85 17.95 -5.37
C SER A 8 18.34 17.05 -4.26
N TYR A 9 18.40 15.75 -4.48
CA TYR A 9 17.96 14.78 -3.49
C TYR A 9 19.00 13.69 -3.29
N LYS A 10 19.02 13.10 -2.09
CA LYS A 10 19.79 11.89 -1.79
C LYS A 10 19.13 11.10 -0.66
N THR A 11 19.32 9.80 -0.69
CA THR A 11 18.97 8.92 0.42
C THR A 11 20.17 8.70 1.34
N TYR A 12 19.95 8.60 2.64
CA TYR A 12 20.99 8.27 3.61
C TYR A 12 20.41 7.52 4.80
N PHE A 13 21.26 6.76 5.49
CA PHE A 13 20.87 6.06 6.71
C PHE A 13 21.02 6.97 7.93
N ASN A 14 20.00 7.02 8.78
CA ASN A 14 20.07 7.78 10.02
C ASN A 14 20.68 6.92 11.15
N GLU A 15 22.02 6.90 11.19
CA GLU A 15 22.81 6.11 12.14
C GLU A 15 22.61 6.49 13.62
N LYS A 16 22.01 7.66 13.89
CA LYS A 16 21.67 8.08 15.26
C LYS A 16 20.47 7.33 15.82
N LEU A 17 19.65 6.70 14.98
CA LEU A 17 18.48 5.93 15.38
C LEU A 17 18.81 4.45 15.56
N LYS A 18 18.02 3.73 16.35
CA LYS A 18 18.17 2.28 16.49
C LYS A 18 17.98 1.57 15.15
N GLN A 19 18.72 0.49 14.96
CA GLN A 19 18.52 -0.40 13.82
C GLN A 19 17.15 -1.04 13.86
N VAL A 20 16.56 -1.21 12.68
CA VAL A 20 15.28 -1.85 12.44
C VAL A 20 15.44 -2.97 11.43
N PRO A 21 14.60 -4.00 11.47
CA PRO A 21 14.63 -5.05 10.47
C PRO A 21 14.17 -4.51 9.11
N LEU A 22 14.87 -4.93 8.06
CA LEU A 22 14.45 -4.85 6.68
C LEU A 22 14.66 -6.22 6.05
N GLY A 23 13.62 -7.04 6.02
CA GLY A 23 13.75 -8.43 5.61
C GLY A 23 14.68 -9.22 6.52
N LYS A 24 15.81 -9.71 5.96
CA LYS A 24 16.83 -10.49 6.68
C LYS A 24 17.93 -9.63 7.31
N ILE A 25 18.01 -8.34 7.00
CA ILE A 25 19.08 -7.46 7.49
C ILE A 25 18.57 -6.54 8.60
N MET A 26 19.47 -6.19 9.52
CA MET A 26 19.28 -5.09 10.45
C MET A 26 19.98 -3.87 9.88
N THR A 27 19.26 -2.76 9.72
CA THR A 27 19.82 -1.52 9.19
C THR A 27 19.22 -0.32 9.89
N HIS A 28 19.85 0.84 9.76
CA HIS A 28 19.27 2.08 10.27
C HIS A 28 18.12 2.56 9.37
N PRO A 29 17.17 3.36 9.89
CA PRO A 29 16.11 3.93 9.08
C PRO A 29 16.64 4.73 7.89
N LEU A 30 16.06 4.50 6.70
CA LEU A 30 16.37 5.28 5.50
C LEU A 30 15.66 6.64 5.57
N TYR A 31 16.43 7.70 5.30
CA TYR A 31 15.96 9.06 5.21
C TYR A 31 16.24 9.61 3.81
N VAL A 32 15.42 10.57 3.42
CA VAL A 32 15.57 11.34 2.19
C VAL A 32 15.90 12.78 2.57
N GLN A 33 16.90 13.32 1.91
CA GLN A 33 17.22 14.74 1.92
C GLN A 33 16.79 15.33 0.58
N VAL A 34 15.98 16.39 0.58
CA VAL A 34 15.60 17.15 -0.63
C VAL A 34 15.98 18.62 -0.42
N THR A 35 16.66 19.20 -1.40
CA THR A 35 17.14 20.59 -1.37
C THR A 35 16.55 21.36 -2.55
N PHE A 36 15.93 22.51 -2.25
CA PHE A 36 15.39 23.44 -3.22
C PHE A 36 15.71 24.87 -2.76
N GLU A 37 16.25 25.71 -3.65
CA GLU A 37 16.62 27.11 -3.36
C GLU A 37 17.41 27.31 -2.06
N ARG A 38 18.44 26.46 -1.84
CA ARG A 38 19.31 26.45 -0.64
C ARG A 38 18.59 26.09 0.67
N LYS A 39 17.31 25.72 0.64
CA LYS A 39 16.58 25.16 1.76
C LYS A 39 16.58 23.64 1.64
N THR A 40 16.70 22.96 2.76
CA THR A 40 16.78 21.49 2.81
C THR A 40 15.72 20.94 3.73
N LEU A 41 14.98 19.96 3.23
CA LEU A 41 14.06 19.12 3.99
C LEU A 41 14.69 17.75 4.22
N PHE A 42 14.53 17.23 5.44
CA PHE A 42 14.92 15.86 5.80
C PHE A 42 13.68 15.12 6.30
N PHE A 43 13.42 13.94 5.78
CA PHE A 43 12.29 13.12 6.21
C PHE A 43 12.62 11.64 6.09
N LYS A 44 11.88 10.82 6.84
CA LYS A 44 12.01 9.36 6.79
C LYS A 44 11.34 8.84 5.50
N SER A 45 11.94 7.85 4.87
CA SER A 45 11.40 7.20 3.68
C SER A 45 10.12 6.41 4.01
N ASN A 46 9.02 6.75 3.33
CA ASN A 46 7.73 6.07 3.48
C ASN A 46 7.77 4.64 2.94
N PHE A 47 8.49 4.39 1.83
CA PHE A 47 8.63 3.03 1.30
C PHE A 47 9.49 2.15 2.22
N PHE A 48 10.56 2.70 2.80
CA PHE A 48 11.34 1.98 3.80
C PHE A 48 10.48 1.62 5.01
N GLU A 49 9.69 2.57 5.51
CA GLU A 49 8.77 2.32 6.63
C GLU A 49 7.73 1.26 6.31
N LEU A 50 7.15 1.29 5.11
CA LEU A 50 6.21 0.27 4.63
C LEU A 50 6.86 -1.12 4.65
N PHE A 51 8.01 -1.29 3.98
CA PHE A 51 8.64 -2.59 3.80
C PHE A 51 9.41 -3.09 5.03
N SER A 52 9.65 -2.23 6.02
CA SER A 52 10.12 -2.63 7.35
C SER A 52 9.02 -3.22 8.23
N LYS A 53 7.72 -3.11 7.87
CA LYS A 53 6.66 -3.73 8.68
C LYS A 53 6.80 -5.26 8.67
N PRO A 54 6.62 -5.94 9.81
CA PRO A 54 6.80 -7.40 9.90
C PRO A 54 6.00 -8.21 8.88
N LYS A 55 4.81 -7.74 8.49
CA LYS A 55 3.95 -8.42 7.52
C LYS A 55 4.53 -8.48 6.10
N TYR A 56 5.46 -7.61 5.73
CA TYR A 56 6.18 -7.68 4.44
C TYR A 56 7.46 -8.50 4.52
N ILE A 57 7.85 -8.93 5.73
CA ILE A 57 8.93 -9.89 5.97
C ILE A 57 8.31 -11.29 5.95
N ILE A 58 7.87 -11.73 4.77
CA ILE A 58 7.17 -13.01 4.65
C ILE A 58 8.19 -14.11 4.37
N ALA A 59 8.13 -15.15 5.21
CA ALA A 59 8.72 -16.44 4.95
C ALA A 59 7.72 -17.31 4.16
N VAL A 60 7.76 -17.29 2.83
CA VAL A 60 7.02 -18.27 2.01
C VAL A 60 7.91 -19.50 1.87
N ALA A 61 7.46 -20.66 2.35
CA ALA A 61 8.21 -21.93 2.25
C ALA A 61 9.68 -21.84 2.74
N GLY A 62 9.93 -21.06 3.80
CA GLY A 62 11.27 -20.83 4.35
C GLY A 62 12.09 -19.72 3.67
N LEU A 63 11.61 -19.14 2.56
CA LEU A 63 12.21 -17.98 1.92
C LEU A 63 11.68 -16.70 2.57
N ILE A 64 12.48 -16.11 3.46
CA ILE A 64 12.26 -14.72 3.89
C ILE A 64 12.68 -13.81 2.74
N GLY A 65 11.77 -13.00 2.22
CA GLY A 65 12.14 -11.93 1.32
C GLY A 65 11.29 -10.69 1.53
N SER A 66 11.98 -9.56 1.43
CA SER A 66 11.45 -8.21 1.38
C SER A 66 12.01 -7.55 0.12
N PRO A 67 11.46 -6.43 -0.34
CA PRO A 67 12.16 -5.56 -1.27
C PRO A 67 13.60 -5.29 -0.81
N SER A 68 14.54 -5.31 -1.75
CA SER A 68 15.91 -4.90 -1.47
C SER A 68 15.95 -3.39 -1.25
N LEU A 69 16.95 -2.94 -0.50
CA LEU A 69 17.17 -1.51 -0.28
C LEU A 69 17.28 -0.74 -1.61
N GLU A 70 17.98 -1.29 -2.60
CA GLU A 70 18.14 -0.69 -3.93
C GLU A 70 16.78 -0.44 -4.61
N LYS A 71 15.86 -1.42 -4.51
CA LYS A 71 14.50 -1.25 -5.02
C LYS A 71 13.74 -0.18 -4.25
N ILE A 72 13.87 -0.15 -2.92
CA ILE A 72 13.23 0.89 -2.09
C ILE A 72 13.75 2.28 -2.49
N ILE A 73 15.05 2.44 -2.65
CA ILE A 73 15.66 3.71 -3.12
C ILE A 73 15.13 4.07 -4.50
N THR A 74 14.99 3.09 -5.41
CA THR A 74 14.41 3.33 -6.74
C THR A 74 12.98 3.89 -6.63
N LEU A 75 12.14 3.33 -5.77
CA LEU A 75 10.78 3.85 -5.55
C LEU A 75 10.78 5.26 -4.98
N GLU A 76 11.69 5.55 -4.05
CA GLU A 76 11.88 6.90 -3.52
C GLU A 76 12.25 7.89 -4.64
N MET A 77 13.14 7.50 -5.54
CA MET A 77 13.52 8.34 -6.68
C MET A 77 12.34 8.56 -7.63
N GLU A 78 11.61 7.50 -7.97
CA GLU A 78 10.46 7.57 -8.88
C GLU A 78 9.38 8.53 -8.37
N VAL A 79 9.02 8.46 -7.07
CA VAL A 79 8.00 9.36 -6.51
C VAL A 79 8.50 10.82 -6.42
N ILE A 80 9.79 11.03 -6.10
CA ILE A 80 10.38 12.36 -6.06
C ILE A 80 10.37 13.00 -7.45
N GLU A 81 10.82 12.26 -8.47
CA GLU A 81 10.84 12.72 -9.86
C GLU A 81 9.43 12.97 -10.40
N PHE A 82 8.47 12.13 -10.04
CA PHE A 82 7.07 12.34 -10.39
C PHE A 82 6.54 13.67 -9.85
N ILE A 83 6.77 13.96 -8.57
CA ILE A 83 6.30 15.20 -7.91
C ILE A 83 7.01 16.43 -8.50
N GLU A 84 8.33 16.35 -8.71
CA GLU A 84 9.11 17.42 -9.33
C GLU A 84 8.55 17.77 -10.72
N ASN A 85 8.32 16.75 -11.56
CA ASN A 85 7.79 16.94 -12.90
C ASN A 85 6.34 17.44 -12.89
N LYS A 86 5.50 16.96 -11.96
CA LYS A 86 4.09 17.36 -11.85
C LYS A 86 3.92 18.82 -11.41
N HIS A 87 4.85 19.33 -10.61
CA HIS A 87 4.79 20.66 -9.99
C HIS A 87 5.95 21.57 -10.43
N SER A 88 6.45 21.41 -11.66
CA SER A 88 7.62 22.15 -12.16
C SER A 88 7.48 23.67 -12.05
N ASP A 89 6.25 24.17 -12.21
CA ASP A 89 5.97 25.60 -12.32
C ASP A 89 5.69 26.26 -10.96
N ASN A 90 5.34 25.47 -9.95
CA ASN A 90 4.93 25.96 -8.62
C ASN A 90 5.58 25.19 -7.46
N PHE A 91 6.73 24.57 -7.72
CA PHE A 91 7.43 23.74 -6.75
C PHE A 91 7.75 24.53 -5.47
N SER A 92 7.46 23.93 -4.32
CA SER A 92 7.95 24.37 -3.03
C SER A 92 8.22 23.15 -2.15
N LEU A 93 9.10 23.28 -1.14
CA LEU A 93 9.37 22.17 -0.22
C LEU A 93 8.13 21.76 0.58
N GLU A 94 7.21 22.69 0.86
CA GLU A 94 5.97 22.39 1.59
C GLU A 94 5.01 21.58 0.71
N LEU A 95 4.79 22.04 -0.53
CA LEU A 95 4.01 21.29 -1.53
C LEU A 95 4.59 19.90 -1.75
N PHE A 96 5.92 19.82 -1.94
CA PHE A 96 6.61 18.55 -2.13
C PHE A 96 6.39 17.60 -0.96
N LYS A 97 6.47 18.09 0.28
CA LYS A 97 6.25 17.27 1.49
C LYS A 97 4.83 16.70 1.53
N GLN A 98 3.82 17.51 1.18
CA GLN A 98 2.42 17.09 1.14
C GLN A 98 2.18 16.04 0.04
N GLU A 99 2.64 16.32 -1.18
CA GLU A 99 2.49 15.40 -2.33
C GLU A 99 3.29 14.10 -2.11
N TYR A 100 4.47 14.16 -1.47
CA TYR A 100 5.24 12.98 -1.10
C TYR A 100 4.48 12.12 -0.09
N ALA A 101 3.95 12.74 0.97
CA ALA A 101 3.18 12.03 1.98
C ALA A 101 1.91 11.40 1.41
N PHE A 102 1.35 11.94 0.32
CA PHE A 102 0.18 11.43 -0.39
C PHE A 102 0.54 10.31 -1.39
N TYR A 103 1.41 10.58 -2.36
CA TYR A 103 1.68 9.66 -3.47
C TYR A 103 2.46 8.41 -3.09
N SER A 104 3.26 8.45 -2.02
CA SER A 104 4.05 7.30 -1.59
C SER A 104 3.24 6.30 -0.75
N GLN A 105 1.95 6.53 -0.53
CA GLN A 105 1.10 5.67 0.30
C GLN A 105 0.69 4.41 -0.46
N ASP A 106 0.71 3.25 0.22
CA ASP A 106 0.21 1.99 -0.34
C ASP A 106 -1.29 1.84 -0.07
N LEU A 107 -2.09 1.74 -1.13
CA LEU A 107 -3.55 1.64 -1.02
C LEU A 107 -3.99 0.36 -0.29
N CYS A 108 -3.30 -0.75 -0.55
CA CYS A 108 -3.58 -2.03 0.08
C CYS A 108 -3.32 -1.98 1.59
N ASP A 109 -2.17 -1.47 2.03
CA ASP A 109 -1.81 -1.32 3.43
C ASP A 109 -2.80 -0.45 4.21
N ILE A 110 -3.27 0.64 3.60
CA ILE A 110 -4.19 1.59 4.25
C ILE A 110 -5.59 1.01 4.43
N MET A 111 -6.09 0.25 3.45
CA MET A 111 -7.41 -0.39 3.55
C MET A 111 -7.40 -1.64 4.44
N GLU A 112 -6.24 -2.25 4.68
CA GLU A 112 -6.14 -3.56 5.32
C GLU A 112 -6.71 -3.58 6.74
N GLU A 113 -6.54 -2.49 7.50
CA GLU A 113 -7.08 -2.41 8.86
C GLU A 113 -8.60 -2.43 8.89
N GLU A 114 -9.25 -1.63 8.06
CA GLU A 114 -10.71 -1.65 7.96
C GLU A 114 -11.23 -2.95 7.34
N PHE A 115 -10.44 -3.58 6.47
CA PHE A 115 -10.78 -4.92 5.99
C PHE A 115 -10.74 -5.96 7.14
N ARG A 116 -9.78 -5.87 8.07
CA ARG A 116 -9.79 -6.72 9.27
C ARG A 116 -11.00 -6.44 10.17
N ASN A 117 -11.44 -5.19 10.28
CA ASN A 117 -12.65 -4.84 11.02
C ASN A 117 -13.90 -5.43 10.38
N TYR A 118 -13.97 -5.41 9.04
CA TYR A 118 -15.00 -6.13 8.29
C TYR A 118 -15.00 -7.62 8.63
N LEU A 119 -13.84 -8.29 8.55
CA LEU A 119 -13.74 -9.73 8.86
C LEU A 119 -14.21 -10.03 10.28
N TYR A 120 -13.77 -9.23 11.25
CA TYR A 120 -14.21 -9.36 12.63
C TYR A 120 -15.73 -9.34 12.72
N THR A 121 -16.38 -8.36 12.10
CA THR A 121 -17.85 -8.21 12.10
C THR A 121 -18.52 -9.38 11.40
N PHE A 122 -18.07 -9.77 10.20
CA PHE A 122 -18.60 -10.90 9.45
C PHE A 122 -18.60 -12.20 10.29
N PHE A 123 -17.49 -12.52 10.96
CA PHE A 123 -17.42 -13.72 11.79
C PHE A 123 -18.25 -13.61 13.09
N GLN A 124 -18.42 -12.42 13.65
CA GLN A 124 -19.34 -12.20 14.78
C GLN A 124 -20.79 -12.49 14.37
N ASP A 125 -21.22 -11.97 13.22
CA ASP A 125 -22.59 -12.17 12.70
C ASP A 125 -22.88 -13.64 12.35
N LYS A 126 -21.84 -14.42 12.08
CA LYS A 126 -21.91 -15.87 11.86
C LYS A 126 -21.80 -16.68 13.15
N SER A 127 -21.90 -16.05 14.32
CA SER A 127 -21.77 -16.67 15.64
C SER A 127 -20.41 -17.35 15.86
N MET A 128 -19.36 -16.86 15.20
CA MET A 128 -17.98 -17.37 15.30
C MET A 128 -17.08 -16.38 16.07
N SER A 129 -17.55 -15.86 17.20
CA SER A 129 -16.88 -14.78 17.95
C SER A 129 -15.43 -15.08 18.34
N ALA A 130 -15.12 -16.32 18.74
CA ALA A 130 -13.76 -16.71 19.09
C ALA A 130 -12.82 -16.66 17.87
N LEU A 131 -13.30 -17.11 16.70
CA LEU A 131 -12.57 -17.04 15.45
C LEU A 131 -12.41 -15.58 14.99
N ALA A 132 -13.44 -14.75 15.15
CA ALA A 132 -13.38 -13.31 14.84
C ALA A 132 -12.23 -12.62 15.59
N VAL A 133 -12.13 -12.84 16.91
CA VAL A 133 -11.05 -12.31 17.75
C VAL A 133 -9.69 -12.87 17.32
N ALA A 134 -9.60 -14.19 17.10
CA ALA A 134 -8.36 -14.84 16.69
C ALA A 134 -7.84 -14.29 15.34
N ILE A 135 -8.71 -14.06 14.37
CA ILE A 135 -8.36 -13.46 13.07
C ILE A 135 -7.91 -12.02 13.27
N ARG A 136 -8.68 -11.19 13.98
CA ARG A 136 -8.36 -9.77 14.17
C ARG A 136 -7.01 -9.55 14.84
N GLU A 137 -6.72 -10.31 15.90
CA GLU A 137 -5.46 -10.18 16.63
C GLU A 137 -4.30 -10.88 15.89
N GLY A 138 -4.52 -12.10 15.39
CA GLY A 138 -3.51 -12.90 14.70
C GLY A 138 -3.09 -12.36 13.33
N SER A 139 -3.96 -11.60 12.66
CA SER A 139 -3.69 -11.02 11.35
C SER A 139 -2.84 -9.75 11.38
N ARG A 140 -2.61 -9.12 12.55
CA ARG A 140 -1.83 -7.86 12.64
C ARG A 140 -0.42 -7.93 12.07
N HIS A 141 0.16 -9.13 12.05
CA HIS A 141 1.53 -9.37 11.58
C HIS A 141 1.59 -10.18 10.28
N ARG A 142 0.46 -10.32 9.58
CA ARG A 142 0.34 -11.06 8.33
C ARG A 142 -0.41 -10.23 7.31
N ILE A 143 -0.16 -10.50 6.03
CA ILE A 143 -0.97 -9.91 4.97
C ILE A 143 -2.36 -10.54 5.05
N THR A 144 -3.38 -9.71 5.23
CA THR A 144 -4.74 -10.19 5.50
C THR A 144 -5.30 -10.96 4.30
N TYR A 145 -4.96 -10.54 3.08
CA TYR A 145 -5.28 -11.27 1.86
C TYR A 145 -4.80 -12.74 1.88
N GLU A 146 -3.60 -13.03 2.41
CA GLU A 146 -3.09 -14.41 2.46
C GLU A 146 -3.92 -15.29 3.40
N ILE A 147 -4.37 -14.73 4.52
CA ILE A 147 -5.25 -15.41 5.47
C ILE A 147 -6.56 -15.79 4.77
N ILE A 148 -7.18 -14.86 4.04
CA ILE A 148 -8.40 -15.12 3.29
C ILE A 148 -8.18 -16.15 2.18
N ARG A 149 -7.05 -16.09 1.48
CA ARG A 149 -6.69 -17.09 0.48
C ARG A 149 -6.57 -18.49 1.10
N ASP A 150 -6.04 -18.63 2.30
CA ASP A 150 -5.96 -19.93 2.98
C ASP A 150 -7.32 -20.39 3.52
N MET A 151 -8.20 -19.45 3.92
CA MET A 151 -9.60 -19.76 4.25
C MET A 151 -10.36 -20.37 3.07
N LYS A 152 -10.04 -20.00 1.82
CA LYS A 152 -10.61 -20.65 0.62
C LYS A 152 -10.40 -22.17 0.59
N LYS A 153 -9.29 -22.65 1.18
CA LYS A 153 -8.96 -24.08 1.26
C LYS A 153 -9.66 -24.77 2.44
N ALA A 154 -9.92 -24.02 3.51
CA ALA A 154 -10.45 -24.54 4.76
C ALA A 154 -11.98 -24.50 4.84
N PHE A 155 -12.61 -23.51 4.22
CA PHE A 155 -14.06 -23.29 4.29
C PHE A 155 -14.80 -23.98 3.15
N THR A 156 -16.10 -24.18 3.36
CA THR A 156 -16.99 -24.57 2.27
C THR A 156 -17.03 -23.46 1.22
N LYS A 157 -17.19 -23.85 -0.05
CA LYS A 157 -17.25 -22.89 -1.16
C LYS A 157 -18.32 -21.82 -0.95
N SER A 158 -19.52 -22.21 -0.51
CA SER A 158 -20.62 -21.26 -0.29
C SER A 158 -20.31 -20.23 0.78
N PHE A 159 -19.68 -20.63 1.89
CA PHE A 159 -19.33 -19.73 2.96
C PHE A 159 -18.18 -18.79 2.59
N TYR A 160 -17.18 -19.30 1.86
CA TYR A 160 -16.11 -18.48 1.32
C TYR A 160 -16.62 -17.45 0.30
N ASP A 161 -17.46 -17.89 -0.64
CA ASP A 161 -18.05 -17.00 -1.63
C ASP A 161 -18.89 -15.91 -0.93
N GLU A 162 -19.68 -16.27 0.08
CA GLU A 162 -20.43 -15.29 0.88
C GLU A 162 -19.51 -14.25 1.56
N LEU A 163 -18.39 -14.68 2.16
CA LEU A 163 -17.41 -13.78 2.76
C LEU A 163 -16.86 -12.78 1.74
N ILE A 164 -16.49 -13.25 0.54
CA ILE A 164 -15.93 -12.38 -0.50
C ILE A 164 -16.99 -11.42 -1.04
N GLU A 165 -18.18 -11.92 -1.36
CA GLU A 165 -19.30 -11.12 -1.87
C GLU A 165 -19.71 -10.03 -0.88
N ASN A 166 -19.87 -10.37 0.40
CA ASN A 166 -20.16 -9.38 1.44
C ASN A 166 -19.04 -8.35 1.61
N SER A 167 -17.79 -8.74 1.40
CA SER A 167 -16.65 -7.82 1.54
C SER A 167 -16.65 -6.70 0.51
N LEU A 168 -17.23 -6.95 -0.68
CA LEU A 168 -17.36 -5.96 -1.74
C LEU A 168 -18.45 -4.93 -1.48
N TYR A 169 -19.40 -5.22 -0.58
CA TYR A 169 -20.49 -4.30 -0.21
C TYR A 169 -20.28 -3.62 1.14
N TYR A 170 -19.80 -4.37 2.14
CA TYR A 170 -19.70 -3.90 3.53
C TYR A 170 -18.27 -3.62 3.98
N GLY A 171 -17.28 -4.11 3.25
CA GLY A 171 -15.87 -3.88 3.53
C GLY A 171 -15.26 -2.85 2.58
N PRO A 172 -14.02 -2.42 2.84
CA PRO A 172 -13.25 -1.71 1.81
C PRO A 172 -12.94 -2.66 0.65
N PRO A 173 -12.73 -2.14 -0.58
CA PRO A 173 -12.39 -2.95 -1.76
C PRO A 173 -10.97 -3.54 -1.72
N TYR A 174 -10.41 -3.74 -0.53
CA TYR A 174 -9.08 -4.28 -0.28
C TYR A 174 -8.86 -5.63 -0.95
N PHE A 175 -9.80 -6.58 -0.82
CA PHE A 175 -9.59 -7.93 -1.35
C PHE A 175 -9.46 -7.93 -2.88
N ALA A 176 -10.37 -7.23 -3.57
CA ALA A 176 -10.31 -7.08 -5.02
C ALA A 176 -9.07 -6.31 -5.48
N LEU A 177 -8.70 -5.23 -4.79
CA LEU A 177 -7.52 -4.43 -5.12
C LEU A 177 -6.22 -5.21 -4.93
N TYR A 178 -6.12 -5.97 -3.84
CA TYR A 178 -4.96 -6.80 -3.55
C TYR A 178 -4.84 -7.95 -4.55
N ASP A 179 -5.95 -8.60 -4.92
CA ASP A 179 -5.93 -9.67 -5.93
C ASP A 179 -5.52 -9.13 -7.31
N PHE A 180 -6.03 -7.95 -7.71
CA PHE A 180 -5.58 -7.25 -8.91
C PHE A 180 -4.07 -6.96 -8.87
N MET A 181 -3.58 -6.45 -7.74
CA MET A 181 -2.15 -6.17 -7.55
C MET A 181 -1.30 -7.44 -7.70
N LEU A 182 -1.77 -8.60 -7.23
CA LEU A 182 -1.05 -9.87 -7.41
C LEU A 182 -0.96 -10.32 -8.87
N GLN A 183 -1.88 -9.90 -9.74
CA GLN A 183 -1.81 -10.21 -11.17
C GLN A 183 -0.80 -9.31 -11.92
N THR A 184 -0.53 -8.12 -11.39
CA THR A 184 0.31 -7.10 -12.06
C THR A 184 1.70 -6.98 -11.45
N LYS A 185 1.88 -7.40 -10.20
CA LYS A 185 3.14 -7.27 -9.45
C LYS A 185 3.78 -8.62 -9.15
N LYS A 186 5.11 -8.62 -9.10
CA LYS A 186 5.91 -9.76 -8.68
C LYS A 186 6.40 -9.57 -7.25
N TRP A 187 6.29 -10.62 -6.45
CA TRP A 187 6.93 -10.67 -5.15
C TRP A 187 8.45 -10.40 -5.26
N PRO A 188 9.08 -9.67 -4.32
CA PRO A 188 8.53 -9.10 -3.08
C PRO A 188 7.95 -7.69 -3.22
N MET A 189 7.78 -7.16 -4.44
CA MET A 189 7.25 -5.80 -4.69
C MET A 189 5.72 -5.78 -4.70
N LEU A 190 5.11 -6.27 -3.63
CA LEU A 190 3.65 -6.34 -3.48
C LEU A 190 3.13 -5.08 -2.79
N TYR A 191 3.00 -4.02 -3.56
CA TYR A 191 2.40 -2.76 -3.16
C TYR A 191 1.75 -2.10 -4.38
N LEU A 192 0.80 -1.20 -4.14
CA LEU A 192 0.16 -0.35 -5.12
C LEU A 192 0.07 1.06 -4.54
N SER A 193 0.99 1.93 -4.97
CA SER A 193 1.05 3.30 -4.49
C SER A 193 -0.10 4.16 -5.02
N VAL A 194 -0.45 5.22 -4.29
CA VAL A 194 -1.37 6.26 -4.77
C VAL A 194 -0.83 6.91 -6.06
N MET A 195 0.49 7.06 -6.20
CA MET A 195 1.10 7.50 -7.46
C MET A 195 0.68 6.62 -8.63
N GLU A 196 0.83 5.31 -8.51
CA GLU A 196 0.49 4.36 -9.56
C GLU A 196 -1.01 4.34 -9.83
N TRP A 197 -1.84 4.48 -8.79
CA TRP A 197 -3.28 4.59 -8.95
C TRP A 197 -3.68 5.85 -9.73
N GLU A 198 -3.06 7.00 -9.44
CA GLU A 198 -3.35 8.28 -10.09
C GLU A 198 -2.70 8.45 -11.48
N THR A 199 -1.85 7.51 -11.90
CA THR A 199 -1.09 7.62 -13.15
C THR A 199 -1.32 6.42 -14.08
N GLY A 200 -1.07 6.64 -15.37
CA GLY A 200 -1.18 5.59 -16.38
C GLY A 200 -2.58 4.98 -16.50
N ASN A 201 -2.63 3.66 -16.67
CA ASN A 201 -3.87 2.92 -16.97
C ASN A 201 -4.40 2.12 -15.77
N THR A 202 -3.82 2.23 -14.58
CA THR A 202 -4.11 1.36 -13.44
C THR A 202 -5.59 1.34 -13.07
N LYS A 203 -6.28 2.51 -13.06
CA LYS A 203 -7.73 2.58 -12.80
C LYS A 203 -8.55 1.81 -13.84
N THR A 204 -8.18 1.96 -15.11
CA THR A 204 -8.85 1.27 -16.23
C THR A 204 -8.60 -0.23 -16.18
N GLU A 205 -7.36 -0.65 -15.94
CA GLU A 205 -6.99 -2.06 -15.79
C GLU A 205 -7.69 -2.70 -14.60
N PHE A 206 -7.82 -1.98 -13.48
CA PHE A 206 -8.58 -2.43 -12.33
C PHE A 206 -10.07 -2.61 -12.65
N ILE A 207 -10.69 -1.66 -13.37
CA ILE A 207 -12.09 -1.78 -13.81
C ILE A 207 -12.28 -3.03 -14.67
N GLU A 208 -11.40 -3.28 -15.64
CA GLU A 208 -11.48 -4.46 -16.51
C GLU A 208 -11.25 -5.76 -15.73
N TYR A 209 -10.33 -5.75 -14.76
CA TYR A 209 -10.14 -6.85 -13.83
C TYR A 209 -11.43 -7.12 -13.02
N VAL A 210 -12.07 -6.10 -12.47
CA VAL A 210 -13.31 -6.27 -11.68
C VAL A 210 -14.45 -6.81 -12.54
N LYS A 211 -14.65 -6.28 -13.76
CA LYS A 211 -15.67 -6.80 -14.70
C LYS A 211 -15.48 -8.29 -14.99
N LYS A 212 -14.23 -8.72 -15.12
CA LYS A 212 -13.89 -10.12 -15.42
C LYS A 212 -14.06 -11.05 -14.22
N HIS A 213 -13.61 -10.63 -13.04
CA HIS A 213 -13.52 -11.49 -11.86
C HIS A 213 -14.73 -11.40 -10.92
N TYR A 214 -15.46 -10.28 -10.95
CA TYR A 214 -16.64 -10.02 -10.13
C TYR A 214 -17.81 -9.51 -11.00
N PRO A 215 -18.25 -10.28 -12.03
CA PRO A 215 -19.20 -9.80 -13.05
C PRO A 215 -20.60 -9.44 -12.52
N LYS A 216 -20.92 -9.84 -11.28
CA LYS A 216 -22.18 -9.50 -10.60
C LYS A 216 -22.17 -8.10 -9.96
N HIS A 217 -21.00 -7.47 -9.87
CA HIS A 217 -20.79 -6.20 -9.20
C HIS A 217 -20.53 -5.09 -10.20
N ASN A 218 -20.92 -3.87 -9.82
CA ASN A 218 -20.63 -2.69 -10.62
C ASN A 218 -19.16 -2.27 -10.43
N ALA A 219 -18.34 -2.52 -11.46
CA ALA A 219 -16.93 -2.16 -11.44
C ALA A 219 -16.67 -0.66 -11.19
N GLY A 220 -17.59 0.21 -11.63
CA GLY A 220 -17.52 1.64 -11.37
C GLY A 220 -17.72 1.99 -9.90
N GLU A 221 -18.61 1.29 -9.20
CA GLU A 221 -18.85 1.49 -7.77
C GLU A 221 -17.65 1.03 -6.94
N ILE A 222 -17.12 -0.18 -7.20
CA ILE A 222 -15.93 -0.70 -6.51
C ILE A 222 -14.72 0.23 -6.73
N LYS A 223 -14.54 0.72 -7.97
CA LYS A 223 -13.50 1.71 -8.28
C LYS A 223 -13.73 3.02 -7.52
N ASN A 224 -14.97 3.50 -7.41
CA ASN A 224 -15.28 4.70 -6.64
C ASN A 224 -15.05 4.50 -5.14
N ASP A 225 -15.23 3.29 -4.60
CA ASP A 225 -14.86 2.99 -3.23
C ASP A 225 -13.35 3.07 -3.00
N VAL A 226 -12.53 2.64 -3.97
CA VAL A 226 -11.07 2.89 -3.94
C VAL A 226 -10.79 4.40 -3.94
N GLU A 227 -11.48 5.19 -4.76
CA GLU A 227 -11.30 6.66 -4.80
C GLU A 227 -11.69 7.34 -3.48
N LYS A 228 -12.67 6.83 -2.73
CA LYS A 228 -12.98 7.33 -1.38
C LYS A 228 -11.79 7.20 -0.45
N TRP A 229 -11.07 6.08 -0.54
CA TRP A 229 -9.83 5.86 0.22
C TRP A 229 -8.71 6.78 -0.23
N VAL A 230 -8.53 6.99 -1.53
CA VAL A 230 -7.59 8.00 -2.05
C VAL A 230 -7.92 9.39 -1.50
N GLY A 231 -9.19 9.78 -1.53
CA GLY A 231 -9.65 11.06 -0.95
C GLY A 231 -9.41 11.16 0.56
N TYR A 232 -9.63 10.09 1.30
CA TYR A 232 -9.33 10.02 2.74
C TYR A 232 -7.85 10.24 3.02
N ILE A 233 -6.95 9.63 2.24
CA ILE A 233 -5.50 9.82 2.38
C ILE A 233 -5.16 11.29 2.15
N LYS A 234 -5.67 11.88 1.07
CA LYS A 234 -5.42 13.28 0.73
C LYS A 234 -5.80 14.24 1.86
N ASN A 235 -6.95 14.02 2.49
CA ASN A 235 -7.42 14.84 3.61
C ASN A 235 -6.63 14.64 4.91
N LYS A 236 -5.95 13.50 5.07
CA LYS A 236 -5.10 13.21 6.24
C LYS A 236 -3.70 13.81 6.08
N THR A 237 -3.26 14.06 4.84
CA THR A 237 -1.93 14.58 4.50
C THR A 237 -1.86 16.11 4.37
N ILE A 238 -3.01 16.79 4.30
CA ILE A 238 -3.17 18.26 4.30
C ILE A 238 -3.40 18.74 5.73
#